data_AF-A0A6V8PK36-F1
#
_entry.id   AF-A0A6V8PK36-F1
#
_cell.length_a   1.000
_cell.length_b   1.000
_cell.length_c   1.000
_cell.angle_alpha   90.00
_cell.angle_beta   90.00
_cell.angle_gamma   90.00
#
_symmetry.space_group_name_H-M   'P 1'
#
loop_
_entity.id
_entity.type
_entity.pdbx_description
1 polymer ?
#
loop_
_entity_poly.entity_id
_entity_poly.type
_entity_poly.pdbx_seq_one_letter_code
_entity_poly.pdbx_strand_id
1 'polypeptide(L)' 'MADSSGKDTLLCGRDFTKQDLWVVKETVRRFPRLSQTELAHTICENLQWVAPNGNHKVESCRQLL' A
#
# COMPACT_ATOMS: atom_id res chain seq x y z
N MET A 1 22.21 -8.24 11.24
CA MET A 1 21.29 -7.14 11.59
C MET A 1 19.87 -7.58 11.23
N ALA A 2 18.94 -7.48 12.19
CA ALA A 2 17.46 -7.61 12.16
C ALA A 2 16.85 -8.57 11.11
N ASP A 3 16.39 -9.77 11.49
CA ASP A 3 15.14 -10.06 12.23
C ASP A 3 13.87 -9.88 11.39
N SER A 4 12.94 -10.83 11.57
CA SER A 4 11.57 -10.89 11.06
C SER A 4 11.40 -11.51 9.67
N SER A 5 11.49 -12.85 9.62
CA SER A 5 10.78 -13.69 8.65
C SER A 5 9.26 -13.51 8.84
N GLY A 6 8.74 -12.39 8.39
CA GLY A 6 7.32 -12.14 8.24
C GLY A 6 6.98 -12.32 6.78
N LYS A 7 6.31 -13.44 6.44
CA LYS A 7 5.88 -13.81 5.09
C LYS A 7 5.54 -12.57 4.25
N ASP A 8 6.44 -12.25 3.33
CA ASP A 8 6.17 -11.31 2.25
C ASP A 8 4.96 -11.84 1.47
N THR A 9 3.91 -11.03 1.39
CA THR A 9 2.77 -11.37 0.54
C THR A 9 3.00 -10.69 -0.80
N LEU A 10 3.10 -11.48 -1.86
CA LEU A 10 3.26 -10.94 -3.20
C LEU A 10 1.89 -10.50 -3.73
N LEU A 11 1.68 -9.19 -3.83
CA LEU A 11 0.43 -8.56 -4.27
C LEU A 11 0.72 -7.63 -5.44
N CYS A 12 -0.02 -7.80 -6.54
CA CYS A 12 0.13 -6.98 -7.74
C CYS A 12 1.60 -6.86 -8.23
N GLY A 13 2.38 -7.94 -8.10
CA GLY A 13 3.77 -8.01 -8.54
C GLY A 13 4.80 -7.27 -7.66
N ARG A 14 4.43 -6.90 -6.42
CA ARG A 14 5.33 -6.32 -5.41
C ARG A 14 5.28 -7.15 -4.13
N ASP A 15 6.41 -7.30 -3.44
CA ASP A 15 6.47 -7.86 -2.10
C ASP A 15 5.94 -6.85 -1.07
N PHE A 16 5.12 -7.33 -0.15
CA PHE A 16 4.61 -6.52 0.96
C PHE A 16 5.17 -7.04 2.27
N THR A 17 5.86 -6.17 2.99
CA THR A 17 6.27 -6.45 4.37
C THR A 17 5.09 -6.25 5.32
N LYS A 18 5.23 -6.74 6.55
CA LYS A 18 4.27 -6.46 7.62
C LYS A 18 4.08 -4.96 7.87
N GLN A 19 5.14 -4.17 7.66
CA GLN A 19 5.08 -2.72 7.83
C GLN A 19 4.23 -2.07 6.74
N ASP A 20 4.38 -2.50 5.48
CA ASP A 20 3.55 -2.00 4.37
C ASP A 20 2.07 -2.27 4.63
N LEU A 21 1.74 -3.51 5.04
CA LEU A 21 0.37 -3.88 5.39
C LEU A 21 -0.18 -3.10 6.60
N TRP A 22 0.68 -2.76 7.56
CA TRP A 22 0.30 -1.93 8.69
C TRP A 22 -0.01 -0.49 8.25
N VAL A 23 0.83 0.10 7.37
CA VAL A 23 0.60 1.43 6.78
C VAL A 23 -0.73 1.49 6.03
N VAL A 24 -1.05 0.46 5.24
CA VAL A 24 -2.34 0.35 4.54
C VAL A 24 -3.50 0.38 5.54
N LYS A 25 -3.46 -0.49 6.55
CA LYS A 25 -4.50 -0.58 7.58
C LYS A 25 -4.65 0.72 8.37
N GLU A 26 -3.54 1.35 8.75
CA GLU A 26 -3.55 2.64 9.45
C GLU A 26 -4.16 3.73 8.58
N THR A 27 -3.81 3.79 7.30
CA THR A 27 -4.35 4.78 6.36
C THR A 27 -5.87 4.65 6.25
N VAL A 28 -6.40 3.44 6.07
CA VAL A 28 -7.86 3.19 6.02
C VAL A 28 -8.55 3.58 7.32
N ARG A 29 -7.94 3.26 8.47
CA ARG A 29 -8.49 3.63 9.79
C ARG A 29 -8.48 5.13 10.04
N ARG A 30 -7.44 5.83 9.60
CA ARG A 30 -7.25 7.27 9.83
C ARG A 30 -8.17 8.10 8.95
N PHE A 31 -8.53 7.60 7.77
CA PHE A 31 -9.33 8.31 6.78
C PHE A 31 -10.61 7.55 6.38
N PRO A 32 -11.52 7.25 7.33
CA PRO A 32 -12.72 6.43 7.05
C PRO A 32 -13.76 7.13 6.17
N ARG A 33 -13.60 8.44 5.91
CA ARG A 33 -14.49 9.25 5.08
C ARG A 33 -13.99 9.43 3.65
N LEU A 34 -12.77 8.99 3.34
CA LEU A 34 -12.23 9.05 1.99
C LEU A 34 -12.87 7.98 1.11
N SER A 35 -13.03 8.29 -0.18
CA SER A 35 -13.43 7.28 -1.15
C SER A 35 -12.32 6.24 -1.34
N GLN A 36 -12.65 5.07 -1.88
CA GLN A 36 -11.64 4.04 -2.17
C GLN A 36 -10.53 4.56 -3.10
N THR A 37 -10.87 5.46 -4.04
CA THR A 37 -9.88 6.08 -4.94
C THR A 37 -8.93 6.98 -4.17
N GLU A 38 -9.45 7.86 -3.32
CA GLU A 38 -8.63 8.76 -2.49
C GLU A 38 -7.73 7.97 -1.53
N LEU A 39 -8.28 6.94 -0.87
CA LEU A 39 -7.50 6.03 -0.03
C LEU A 39 -6.37 5.34 -0.82
N ALA A 40 -6.67 4.88 -2.03
CA ALA A 40 -5.68 4.24 -2.88
C ALA A 40 -4.57 5.21 -3.30
N HIS A 41 -4.88 6.48 -3.57
CA HIS A 41 -3.87 7.52 -3.80
C HIS A 41 -2.98 7.71 -2.57
N THR A 42 -3.57 7.88 -1.38
CA THR A 42 -2.81 8.06 -0.13
C THR A 42 -1.95 6.85 0.20
N ILE A 43 -2.43 5.63 -0.04
CA ILE A 43 -1.66 4.39 0.14
C ILE A 43 -0.50 4.35 -0.86
N CYS A 44 -0.75 4.66 -2.12
CA CYS A 44 0.28 4.71 -3.15
C CYS A 44 1.36 5.75 -2.80
N GLU A 45 1.00 6.91 -2.23
CA GLU A 45 1.96 7.90 -1.73
C GLU A 45 2.80 7.35 -0.58
N ASN A 46 2.16 6.83 0.46
CA ASN A 46 2.84 6.33 1.66
C ASN A 46 3.78 5.16 1.37
N LEU A 47 3.40 4.27 0.47
CA LEU A 47 4.21 3.12 0.07
C LEU A 47 5.18 3.42 -1.08
N GLN A 48 5.19 4.68 -1.56
CA GLN A 48 5.83 5.10 -2.81
C GLN A 48 5.56 4.12 -3.96
N TRP A 49 4.32 3.64 -4.06
CA TRP A 49 3.92 2.66 -5.05
C TRP A 49 3.62 3.30 -6.39
N VAL A 50 4.70 3.63 -7.10
CA VAL A 50 4.67 4.29 -8.41
C VAL A 50 5.15 3.34 -9.51
N ALA A 51 4.59 3.52 -10.70
CA ALA A 51 5.08 2.93 -11.93
C ALA A 51 6.41 3.60 -12.33
N PRO A 52 7.23 2.97 -13.20
CA PRO A 52 8.52 3.51 -13.62
C PRO A 52 8.43 4.87 -14.35
N ASN A 53 7.25 5.25 -14.81
CA ASN A 53 6.96 6.58 -15.38
C ASN A 53 6.64 7.64 -14.32
N GLY A 54 6.73 7.31 -13.02
CA GLY A 54 6.43 8.20 -11.89
C GLY A 54 4.95 8.30 -11.52
N ASN A 55 4.05 7.67 -12.27
CA ASN A 55 2.61 7.71 -11.97
C ASN A 55 2.24 6.71 -10.86
N HIS A 56 1.31 7.07 -9.99
CA HIS A 56 0.86 6.19 -8.92
C HIS A 56 0.10 4.99 -9.50
N LYS A 57 0.36 3.80 -8.96
CA LYS A 57 -0.37 2.57 -9.34
C LYS A 57 -1.71 2.48 -8.60
N VAL A 58 -2.58 3.47 -8.82
CA VAL A 58 -3.85 3.63 -8.08
C VAL A 58 -4.71 2.38 -8.19
N GLU A 59 -4.80 1.76 -9.37
CA GLU A 59 -5.57 0.51 -9.54
C GLU A 59 -5.02 -0.64 -8.71
N SER A 60 -3.69 -0.77 -8.60
CA SER A 60 -3.04 -1.75 -7.73
C SER A 60 -3.31 -1.44 -6.25
N CYS A 61 -3.23 -0.17 -5.86
CA CYS A 61 -3.55 0.28 -4.49
C CYS A 61 -5.03 0.05 -4.15
N ARG A 62 -5.95 0.16 -5.10
CA ARG A 62 -7.38 -0.17 -4.91
C ARG A 62 -7.61 -1.65 -4.67
N GLN A 63 -6.79 -2.55 -5.22
CA GLN A 63 -6.89 -3.99 -4.96
C GLN A 63 -6.46 -4.39 -3.53
N LEU A 64 -5.81 -3.48 -2.78
CA LEU A 64 -5.44 -3.70 -1.38
C LEU A 64 -6.55 -3.35 -0.37
N LEU A 65 -7.57 -2.60 -0.81
CA LEU A 65 -8.69 -2.11 0.00
C LEU A 65 -9.87 -3.09 -0.03
#